data_AF-A0A931WG45-F1
#
_entry.id   AF-A0A931WG45-F1
#
_cell.length_a   1.000
_cell.length_b   1.000
_cell.length_c   1.000
_cell.angle_alpha   90.00
_cell.angle_beta   90.00
_cell.angle_gamma   90.00
#
_symmetry.space_group_name_H-M   'P 1'
#
loop_
_entity.id
_entity.type
_entity.pdbx_description
1 polymer ?
#
loop_
_entity_poly.entity_id
_entity_poly.type
_entity_poly.pdbx_seq_one_letter_code
_entity_poly.pdbx_strand_id
1 'polypeptide(L)'
;MDQATMLKDHEKRIAALEAIISKKKGPPLKAGKNSLSDALIELRDARFFSTPRVAGEVFAKVQTKYPCDAGRVAVALFRLAKARTLRITSKKVADKKYKVYVW
;
A
#
# COMPACT_ATOMS: atom_id res chain seq x y z
N MET A 1 31.44 -18.19 -33.30
CA MET A 1 30.47 -18.81 -32.38
C MET A 1 29.25 -19.21 -33.19
N ASP A 2 28.93 -20.50 -33.21
CA ASP A 2 27.83 -21.03 -34.00
C ASP A 2 26.47 -20.60 -33.45
N GLN A 3 25.49 -20.30 -34.32
CA GLN A 3 24.14 -19.90 -33.91
C GLN A 3 23.47 -20.90 -32.94
N ALA A 4 23.79 -22.19 -33.09
CA ALA A 4 23.31 -23.26 -32.21
C ALA A 4 23.84 -23.16 -30.77
N THR A 5 25.01 -22.57 -30.57
CA THR A 5 25.59 -22.36 -29.23
C THR A 5 24.96 -21.16 -28.52
N MET A 6 24.62 -20.11 -29.26
CA MET A 6 23.89 -18.95 -28.72
C MET A 6 22.45 -19.30 -28.32
N LEU A 7 21.75 -20.12 -29.11
CA LEU A 7 20.39 -20.55 -28.77
C LEU A 7 20.35 -21.30 -27.43
N LYS A 8 21.29 -22.23 -27.23
CA LYS A 8 21.40 -23.01 -25.98
C LYS A 8 21.72 -22.14 -24.77
N ASP A 9 22.50 -21.07 -24.94
CA ASP A 9 22.79 -20.13 -23.86
C ASP A 9 21.55 -19.30 -23.49
N HIS A 10 20.78 -18.87 -24.49
CA HIS A 10 19.52 -18.17 -24.28
C HIS A 10 18.48 -19.05 -23.58
N GLU A 11 18.35 -20.31 -23.97
CA GLU A 11 17.46 -21.27 -23.31
C GLU A 11 17.81 -21.46 -21.82
N LYS A 12 19.10 -21.59 -21.50
CA LYS A 12 19.57 -21.68 -20.11
C LYS A 12 19.28 -20.40 -19.31
N ARG A 13 19.46 -19.23 -19.93
CA ARG A 13 19.16 -17.94 -19.32
C ARG A 13 17.66 -17.78 -19.05
N ILE A 14 16.81 -18.17 -19.99
CA ILE A 14 15.35 -18.14 -19.83
C ILE A 14 14.93 -19.05 -18.69
N ALA A 15 15.40 -20.31 -18.68
CA ALA A 15 15.09 -21.26 -17.61
C ALA A 15 15.54 -20.76 -16.21
N ALA A 16 16.70 -20.10 -16.14
CA ALA A 16 17.18 -19.50 -14.89
C ALA A 16 16.28 -18.33 -14.44
N LEU A 17 15.84 -17.48 -15.37
CA LEU A 17 14.92 -16.38 -15.08
C LEU A 17 13.54 -16.90 -14.60
N GLU A 18 13.01 -17.93 -15.27
CA GLU A 18 11.74 -18.57 -14.88
C GLU A 18 11.82 -19.20 -13.49
N ALA A 19 12.94 -19.88 -13.17
CA ALA A 19 13.17 -20.44 -11.85
C ALA A 19 13.26 -19.36 -10.75
N ILE A 20 13.88 -18.21 -11.05
CA ILE A 20 13.94 -17.07 -10.13
C ILE A 20 12.54 -16.49 -9.91
N ILE A 21 11.76 -16.30 -10.98
CA ILE A 21 10.39 -15.78 -10.91
C ILE A 21 9.50 -16.74 -10.10
N SER A 22 9.61 -18.05 -10.34
CA SER A 22 8.85 -19.09 -9.64
C SER A 22 9.22 -19.19 -8.15
N LYS A 23 10.52 -19.06 -7.81
CA LYS A 23 11.00 -19.06 -6.41
C LYS A 23 10.69 -17.76 -5.67
N LYS A 24 10.43 -16.66 -6.38
CA LYS A 24 9.96 -15.41 -5.80
C LYS A 24 8.48 -15.58 -5.43
N LYS A 25 8.20 -16.39 -4.40
CA LYS A 25 6.94 -16.30 -3.66
C LYS A 25 6.88 -14.87 -3.12
N GLY A 26 6.17 -14.01 -3.82
CA GLY A 26 5.70 -12.76 -3.26
C GLY A 26 5.01 -13.06 -1.92
N PRO A 27 4.96 -12.10 -0.99
CA PRO A 27 4.24 -12.29 0.26
C PRO A 27 2.84 -12.85 -0.07
N PRO A 28 2.34 -13.84 0.68
CA PRO A 28 1.06 -14.45 0.38
C PRO A 28 0.04 -13.33 0.20
N LEU A 29 -0.59 -13.28 -0.97
CA LEU A 29 -1.73 -12.42 -1.24
C LEU A 29 -2.74 -12.77 -0.15
N LYS A 30 -2.88 -11.91 0.87
CA LYS A 30 -3.81 -12.16 1.96
C LYS A 30 -5.19 -12.25 1.34
N ALA A 31 -5.75 -13.45 1.38
CA ALA A 31 -7.10 -13.72 0.95
C ALA A 31 -8.07 -12.89 1.82
N GLY A 32 -8.87 -12.06 1.16
CA GLY A 32 -9.95 -11.27 1.74
C GLY A 32 -9.80 -9.78 1.46
N LYS A 33 -10.66 -9.25 0.56
CA LYS A 33 -10.84 -7.80 0.26
C LYS A 33 -11.43 -7.01 1.44
N ASN A 34 -11.10 -7.39 2.67
CA ASN A 34 -11.71 -6.89 3.90
C ASN A 34 -10.66 -6.46 4.94
N SER A 35 -9.43 -6.16 4.53
CA SER A 35 -8.46 -5.62 5.49
C SER A 35 -8.66 -4.11 5.70
N LEU A 36 -8.28 -3.60 6.87
CA LEU A 36 -8.28 -2.16 7.14
C LEU A 36 -7.45 -1.37 6.11
N SER A 37 -6.37 -1.97 5.58
CA SER A 37 -5.55 -1.32 4.55
C SER A 37 -6.31 -1.20 3.23
N ASP A 38 -7.08 -2.22 2.85
CA ASP A 38 -7.91 -2.18 1.65
C ASP A 38 -9.00 -1.12 1.79
N ALA A 39 -9.68 -1.05 2.95
CA ALA A 39 -10.69 -0.03 3.22
C ALA A 39 -10.12 1.41 3.12
N LEU A 40 -8.88 1.61 3.55
CA LEU A 40 -8.19 2.90 3.41
C LEU A 40 -7.78 3.21 1.97
N ILE A 41 -7.39 2.20 1.19
CA ILE A 41 -7.08 2.34 -0.23
C ILE A 41 -8.36 2.68 -1.01
N GLU A 42 -9.48 2.03 -0.70
CA GLU A 42 -10.78 2.38 -1.31
C GLU A 42 -11.17 3.84 -1.03
N LEU A 43 -10.94 4.34 0.19
CA LEU A 43 -11.16 5.77 0.49
C LEU A 43 -10.25 6.70 -0.32
N ARG A 44 -9.01 6.30 -0.56
CA ARG A 44 -8.08 7.02 -1.45
C ARG A 44 -8.60 7.05 -2.88
N ASP A 45 -9.03 5.92 -3.40
CA ASP A 45 -9.53 5.82 -4.76
C ASP A 45 -10.87 6.56 -4.93
N ALA A 46 -11.66 6.66 -3.85
CA ALA A 46 -12.85 7.50 -3.74
C ALA A 46 -12.54 9.00 -3.50
N ARG A 47 -11.29 9.44 -3.68
CA ARG A 47 -10.84 10.85 -3.53
C ARG A 47 -11.02 11.45 -2.13
N PHE A 48 -11.21 10.65 -1.08
CA PHE A 48 -11.36 11.14 0.29
C PHE A 48 -10.11 11.90 0.79
N PHE A 49 -8.93 11.47 0.34
CA PHE A 49 -7.63 12.07 0.65
C PHE A 49 -7.20 13.17 -0.34
N SER A 50 -8.09 13.63 -1.23
CA SER A 50 -7.80 14.80 -2.10
C SER A 50 -7.57 16.08 -1.30
N THR A 51 -8.17 16.17 -0.12
CA THR A 51 -7.92 17.19 0.89
C THR A 51 -7.16 16.58 2.07
N PRO A 52 -6.27 17.32 2.76
CA PRO A 52 -5.57 16.79 3.94
C PRO A 52 -6.53 16.36 5.05
N ARG A 53 -6.46 15.09 5.48
CA ARG A 53 -7.30 14.52 6.54
C ARG A 53 -6.52 14.13 7.77
N VAL A 54 -7.07 14.37 8.95
CA VAL A 54 -6.50 13.85 10.21
C VAL A 54 -6.95 12.42 10.46
N ALA A 55 -6.17 11.66 11.24
CA ALA A 55 -6.49 10.26 11.54
C ALA A 55 -7.89 10.08 12.17
N GLY A 56 -8.36 11.05 12.97
CA GLY A 56 -9.70 11.01 13.56
C GLY A 56 -10.83 11.11 12.54
N GLU A 57 -10.67 11.90 11.49
CA GLU A 57 -11.66 12.01 10.39
C GLU A 57 -11.71 10.72 9.57
N VAL A 58 -10.53 10.17 9.28
CA VAL A 58 -10.42 8.87 8.60
C VAL A 58 -11.08 7.78 9.44
N PHE A 59 -10.81 7.76 10.75
CA PHE A 59 -11.42 6.82 11.68
C PHE A 59 -12.94 6.91 11.65
N ALA A 60 -13.51 8.11 11.80
CA ALA A 60 -14.96 8.30 11.76
C ALA A 60 -15.58 7.79 10.46
N LYS A 61 -14.90 7.99 9.31
CA LYS A 61 -15.36 7.49 8.01
C LYS A 61 -15.27 5.97 7.92
N VAL A 62 -14.15 5.40 8.32
CA VAL A 62 -13.89 3.95 8.25
C VAL A 62 -14.77 3.18 9.24
N GLN A 63 -15.03 3.71 10.44
CA GLN A 63 -15.77 3.04 11.50
C GLN A 63 -17.15 2.55 11.05
N THR A 64 -17.78 3.28 10.14
CA THR A 64 -19.09 2.91 9.56
C THR A 64 -19.04 1.63 8.72
N LYS A 65 -17.91 1.33 8.07
CA LYS A 65 -17.73 0.19 7.17
C LYS A 65 -16.88 -0.92 7.79
N TYR A 66 -15.93 -0.54 8.65
CA TYR A 66 -14.98 -1.44 9.31
C TYR A 66 -14.78 -0.98 10.76
N PRO A 67 -15.53 -1.55 11.73
CA PRO A 67 -15.38 -1.22 13.13
C PRO A 67 -13.99 -1.58 13.64
N CYS A 68 -13.24 -0.59 14.14
CA CYS A 68 -11.91 -0.80 14.70
C CYS A 68 -11.54 0.29 15.70
N ASP A 69 -10.33 0.24 16.24
CA ASP A 69 -9.82 1.30 17.12
C ASP A 69 -9.13 2.41 16.33
N ALA A 70 -9.26 3.65 16.80
CA ALA A 70 -8.58 4.81 16.20
C ALA A 70 -7.05 4.60 16.13
N GLY A 71 -6.46 3.92 17.10
CA GLY A 71 -5.02 3.58 17.11
C GLY A 71 -4.64 2.63 15.95
N ARG A 72 -5.49 1.66 15.61
CA ARG A 72 -5.26 0.76 14.46
C ARG A 72 -5.32 1.53 13.14
N VAL A 73 -6.24 2.48 13.01
CA VAL A 73 -6.32 3.37 11.83
C VAL A 73 -5.08 4.23 11.71
N ALA A 74 -4.60 4.83 12.79
CA ALA A 74 -3.38 5.63 12.78
C ALA A 74 -2.15 4.82 12.34
N VAL A 75 -2.00 3.58 12.82
CA VAL A 75 -0.91 2.68 12.42
C VAL A 75 -1.05 2.28 10.95
N ALA A 76 -2.26 1.98 10.48
CA ALA A 76 -2.50 1.61 9.08
C ALA A 76 -2.19 2.78 8.13
N LEU A 77 -2.61 4.01 8.47
CA LEU A 77 -2.28 5.23 7.72
C LEU A 77 -0.77 5.47 7.68
N PHE A 78 -0.06 5.26 8.79
CA PHE A 78 1.39 5.37 8.82
C PHE A 78 2.08 4.34 7.91
N ARG A 79 1.59 3.10 7.88
CA ARG A 79 2.10 2.06 6.97
C ARG A 79 1.88 2.43 5.50
N LEU A 80 0.69 2.93 5.16
CA LEU A 80 0.37 3.38 3.81
C LEU A 80 1.25 4.56 3.39
N ALA A 81 1.52 5.50 4.30
CA ALA A 81 2.44 6.59 4.04
C ALA A 81 3.88 6.10 3.80
N LYS A 82 4.35 5.14 4.61
CA LYS A 82 5.67 4.51 4.42
C LYS A 82 5.77 3.78 3.08
N ALA A 83 4.69 3.16 2.64
CA ALA A 83 4.57 2.53 1.32
C ALA A 83 4.42 3.52 0.16
N ARG A 84 4.46 4.84 0.42
CA ARG A 84 4.25 5.93 -0.55
C ARG A 84 2.86 5.90 -1.21
N THR A 85 1.87 5.33 -0.53
CA THR A 85 0.47 5.27 -0.95
C THR A 85 -0.34 6.47 -0.43
N LEU A 86 0.23 7.24 0.51
CA LEU A 86 -0.28 8.51 1.02
C LEU A 86 0.93 9.41 1.34
N ARG A 87 0.78 10.72 1.23
CA ARG A 87 1.74 11.71 1.71
C ARG A 87 1.35 12.17 3.10
N ILE A 88 2.34 12.37 3.97
CA ILE A 88 2.13 12.98 5.29
C ILE A 88 2.50 14.44 5.19
N THR A 89 1.59 15.31 5.59
CA THR A 89 1.85 16.74 5.80
C THR A 89 1.46 17.12 7.22
N SER A 90 1.61 18.40 7.56
CA SER A 90 1.20 18.91 8.87
C SER A 90 0.34 20.14 8.73
N LYS A 91 -0.76 20.19 9.49
CA LYS A 91 -1.64 21.35 9.58
C LYS A 91 -1.71 21.83 11.02
N LYS A 92 -1.65 23.15 11.23
CA LYS A 92 -1.88 23.75 12.55
C LYS A 92 -3.38 24.00 12.71
N VAL A 93 -3.96 23.50 13.79
CA VAL A 93 -5.37 23.72 14.15
C VAL A 93 -5.37 24.13 15.63
N ALA A 94 -5.90 25.31 15.95
CA ALA A 94 -5.93 25.86 17.32
C ALA A 94 -4.57 25.73 18.05
N ASP A 95 -3.52 26.25 17.41
CA ASP A 95 -2.11 26.19 17.84
C ASP A 95 -1.45 24.81 17.98
N LYS A 96 -2.20 23.72 17.82
CA LYS A 96 -1.67 22.36 17.83
C LYS A 96 -1.35 21.91 16.41
N LYS A 97 -0.16 21.33 16.23
CA LYS A 97 0.28 20.77 14.94
C LYS A 97 -0.19 19.33 14.83
N TYR A 98 -1.04 19.06 13.85
CA TYR A 98 -1.57 17.72 13.56
C TYR A 98 -0.90 17.13 12.32
N LYS A 99 -0.64 15.83 12.35
CA LYS A 99 -0.28 15.06 11.16
C LYS A 99 -1.54 14.83 10.33
N VAL A 100 -1.46 15.15 9.05
CA VAL A 100 -2.53 14.96 8.09
C VAL A 100 -2.04 14.11 6.93
N TYR A 101 -2.94 13.33 6.34
CA TYR A 101 -2.68 12.42 5.24
C TYR A 101 -3.37 12.94 3.99
N VAL A 102 -2.67 12.95 2.86
CA VAL A 102 -3.13 13.47 1.56
C VAL A 102 -2.63 12.57 0.43
N TRP A 103 -3.38 12.46 -0.67
CA TRP A 103 -2.99 11.71 -1.87
C TRP A 103 -2.97 12.61 -3.09
#